data_AF-A0AAQ3S1C5-F1
#
_entry.id   AF-A0AAQ3S1C5-F1
#
_cell.length_a   1.000
_cell.length_b   1.000
_cell.length_c   1.000
_cell.angle_alpha   90.00
_cell.angle_beta   90.00
_cell.angle_gamma   90.00
#
_symmetry.space_group_name_H-M   'P 1'
#
loop_
_entity.id
_entity.type
_entity.pdbx_description
1 polymer ?
#
loop_
_entity_poly.entity_id
_entity_poly.type
_entity_poly.pdbx_seq_one_letter_code
_entity_poly.pdbx_strand_id
1 'polypeptide(L)'
;MFLRAVARPLMAKVKASTGIVGLEVVPNAREVLIGLYSKTLKEIQKVPEDEGYRKAVESFTKHRLSVCKEEEDWEAIEKRLGCGQVEELIEEAQDELKLISYMIGILHCFFFFSLI
;
A
#
# COMPACT_ATOMS: atom_id res chain seq x y z
N MET A 1 25.16 -35.30 -27.43
CA MET A 1 24.94 -33.84 -27.42
C MET A 1 24.32 -33.46 -26.08
N PHE A 2 25.14 -33.04 -25.13
CA PHE A 2 24.70 -32.68 -23.78
C PHE A 2 24.26 -31.22 -23.72
N LEU A 3 23.08 -30.99 -23.16
CA LEU A 3 22.49 -29.67 -22.92
C LEU A 3 23.41 -28.77 -22.09
N ARG A 4 23.49 -27.49 -22.47
CA ARG A 4 23.79 -26.40 -21.54
C ARG A 4 22.69 -25.36 -21.66
N ALA A 5 21.65 -25.53 -20.85
CA ALA A 5 20.73 -24.44 -20.53
C ALA A 5 21.53 -23.40 -19.74
N VAL A 6 21.87 -22.29 -20.39
CA VAL A 6 22.48 -21.14 -19.72
C VAL A 6 21.38 -20.50 -18.89
N ALA A 7 21.37 -20.78 -17.59
CA ALA A 7 20.54 -20.08 -16.64
C ALA A 7 20.97 -18.61 -16.63
N ARG A 8 20.15 -17.76 -17.25
CA ARG A 8 20.33 -16.31 -17.23
C ARG A 8 19.99 -15.86 -15.79
N PRO A 9 20.93 -15.28 -15.02
CA PRO A 9 20.60 -14.82 -13.68
C PRO A 9 19.55 -13.71 -13.80
N LEU A 10 18.42 -13.87 -13.12
CA LEU A 10 17.43 -12.81 -12.97
C LEU A 10 18.07 -11.71 -12.12
N MET A 11 18.73 -10.75 -12.78
CA MET A 11 19.20 -9.53 -12.10
C MET A 11 17.96 -8.76 -11.66
N ALA A 12 17.63 -8.85 -10.37
CA ALA A 12 16.66 -7.94 -9.76
C ALA A 12 17.19 -6.50 -9.93
N LYS A 13 16.39 -5.63 -10.56
CA LYS A 13 16.74 -4.21 -10.76
C LYS A 13 16.65 -3.50 -9.40
N VAL A 14 17.77 -3.41 -8.69
CA VAL A 14 17.86 -2.76 -7.37
C VAL A 14 17.98 -1.25 -7.55
N LYS A 15 17.12 -0.48 -6.88
CA LYS A 15 17.19 0.98 -6.84
C LYS A 15 18.34 1.39 -5.91
N ALA A 16 19.27 2.23 -6.39
CA ALA A 16 20.47 2.60 -5.64
C ALA A 16 20.17 3.60 -4.50
N SER A 17 19.22 4.51 -4.72
CA SER A 17 18.70 5.45 -3.73
C SER A 17 17.37 6.02 -4.22
N THR A 18 16.48 6.41 -3.31
CA THR A 18 15.24 7.16 -3.60
C THR A 18 15.53 8.63 -3.94
N GLY A 19 16.69 9.17 -3.53
CA GLY A 19 17.03 10.59 -3.72
C GLY A 19 16.28 11.54 -2.78
N ILE A 20 15.47 10.98 -1.86
CA ILE A 20 14.74 11.70 -0.81
C ILE A 20 15.41 11.38 0.52
N VAL A 21 15.72 12.41 1.32
CA VAL A 21 16.35 12.22 2.63
C VAL A 21 15.34 11.58 3.58
N GLY A 22 15.74 10.48 4.24
CA GLY A 22 14.90 9.77 5.22
C GLY A 22 14.02 8.67 4.64
N LEU A 23 14.00 8.47 3.31
CA LEU A 23 13.21 7.43 2.67
C LEU A 23 14.11 6.29 2.15
N GLU A 24 14.15 5.17 2.88
CA GLU A 24 14.98 4.02 2.52
C GLU A 24 14.38 3.22 1.36
N VAL A 25 15.23 2.67 0.49
CA VAL A 25 14.80 1.83 -0.63
C VAL A 25 14.27 0.49 -0.12
N VAL A 26 13.04 0.15 -0.50
CA VAL A 26 12.43 -1.14 -0.17
C VAL A 26 12.54 -2.09 -1.37
N PRO A 27 13.39 -3.13 -1.33
CA PRO A 27 13.58 -4.03 -2.48
C PRO A 27 12.34 -4.85 -2.84
N ASN A 28 11.48 -5.15 -1.86
CA ASN A 28 10.22 -5.89 -2.06
C ASN A 28 8.98 -4.98 -1.96
N ALA A 29 9.06 -3.76 -2.50
CA ALA A 29 8.01 -2.75 -2.36
C ALA A 29 6.61 -3.25 -2.78
N ARG A 30 6.52 -4.03 -3.86
CA ARG A 30 5.25 -4.59 -4.38
C ARG A 30 4.54 -5.46 -3.35
N GLU A 31 5.24 -6.43 -2.77
CA GLU A 31 4.66 -7.35 -1.78
C GLU A 31 4.22 -6.61 -0.52
N VAL A 32 5.03 -5.65 -0.08
CA VAL A 32 4.72 -4.78 1.06
C VAL A 32 3.45 -3.96 0.78
N LEU A 33 3.35 -3.31 -0.38
CA LEU A 33 2.16 -2.54 -0.77
C LEU A 33 0.90 -3.41 -0.83
N ILE A 34 0.97 -4.58 -1.44
CA ILE A 34 -0.17 -5.52 -1.49
C ILE A 34 -0.60 -5.91 -0.07
N GLY A 35 0.36 -6.19 0.81
CA GLY A 35 0.11 -6.52 2.21
C GLY A 35 -0.55 -5.36 2.97
N LEU A 36 -0.06 -4.14 2.80
CA LEU A 36 -0.61 -2.93 3.44
C LEU A 36 -2.03 -2.64 2.96
N TYR A 37 -2.26 -2.57 1.64
CA TYR A 37 -3.60 -2.33 1.10
C TYR A 37 -4.61 -3.41 1.50
N SER A 38 -4.19 -4.67 1.57
CA SER A 38 -5.04 -5.76 2.05
C SER A 38 -5.39 -5.61 3.54
N LYS A 39 -4.48 -5.07 4.36
CA LYS A 39 -4.77 -4.71 5.76
C LYS A 39 -5.71 -3.52 5.83
N THR A 40 -5.51 -2.47 5.03
CA THR A 40 -6.37 -1.28 4.99
C THR A 40 -7.81 -1.65 4.67
N LEU A 41 -8.03 -2.53 3.67
CA LEU A 41 -9.35 -3.03 3.31
C LEU A 41 -10.02 -3.90 4.38
N LYS A 42 -9.24 -4.48 5.31
CA LYS A 42 -9.79 -5.22 6.45
C LYS A 42 -10.15 -4.28 7.61
N GLU A 43 -9.29 -3.33 7.92
CA GLU A 43 -9.50 -2.38 9.01
C GLU A 43 -10.65 -1.41 8.72
N ILE A 44 -10.78 -0.94 7.47
CA ILE A 44 -11.85 -0.02 7.07
C ILE A 44 -13.26 -0.62 7.23
N GLN A 45 -13.40 -1.95 7.25
CA GLN A 45 -14.70 -2.62 7.48
C GLN A 45 -15.26 -2.36 8.89
N LYS A 46 -14.41 -1.98 9.85
CA LYS A 46 -14.82 -1.62 11.22
C LYS A 46 -15.44 -0.22 11.28
N VAL A 47 -15.23 0.61 10.26
CA VAL A 47 -15.79 1.96 10.15
C VAL A 47 -17.19 1.86 9.52
N PRO A 48 -18.21 2.57 10.07
CA PRO A 48 -19.57 2.54 9.54
C PRO A 48 -19.63 2.99 8.06
N GLU A 49 -20.54 2.38 7.30
CA GLU A 49 -20.64 2.54 5.84
C GLU A 49 -21.19 3.91 5.38
N ASP A 50 -21.85 4.62 6.28
CA ASP A 50 -22.43 5.95 6.01
C ASP A 50 -21.37 7.05 5.86
N GLU A 51 -20.12 6.77 6.25
CA GLU A 51 -19.04 7.73 6.07
C GLU A 51 -18.56 7.73 4.62
N GLY A 52 -18.67 8.88 3.95
CA GLY A 52 -18.10 9.08 2.60
C GLY A 52 -16.61 8.76 2.53
N TYR A 53 -15.91 8.86 3.67
CA TYR A 53 -14.52 8.44 3.84
C TYR A 53 -14.32 6.96 3.49
N ARG A 54 -15.14 6.03 4.01
CA ARG A 54 -14.99 4.60 3.72
C ARG A 54 -15.09 4.29 2.22
N LYS A 55 -16.06 4.90 1.53
CA LYS A 55 -16.23 4.70 0.08
C LYS A 55 -15.03 5.22 -0.72
N ALA A 56 -14.50 6.37 -0.32
CA ALA A 56 -13.29 6.94 -0.93
C ALA A 56 -12.09 5.99 -0.73
N VAL A 57 -11.83 5.58 0.53
CA VAL A 57 -10.74 4.68 0.91
C VAL A 57 -10.79 3.36 0.18
N GLU A 58 -11.96 2.73 0.13
CA GLU A 58 -12.13 1.49 -0.60
C GLU A 58 -11.88 1.65 -2.10
N SER A 59 -12.38 2.74 -2.70
CA SER A 59 -12.25 2.98 -4.14
C SER A 59 -10.79 3.15 -4.54
N PHE A 60 -10.06 4.07 -3.90
CA PHE A 60 -8.65 4.28 -4.26
C PHE A 60 -7.80 3.07 -3.87
N THR A 61 -8.02 2.44 -2.70
CA THR A 61 -7.22 1.30 -2.26
C THR A 61 -7.39 0.11 -3.21
N LYS A 62 -8.61 -0.17 -3.68
CA LYS A 62 -8.88 -1.21 -4.70
C LYS A 62 -8.19 -0.90 -6.02
N HIS A 63 -8.23 0.36 -6.47
CA HIS A 63 -7.54 0.78 -7.69
C HIS A 63 -6.02 0.58 -7.58
N ARG A 64 -5.39 1.11 -6.52
CA ARG A 64 -3.95 0.98 -6.29
C ARG A 64 -3.52 -0.48 -6.15
N LEU A 65 -4.33 -1.30 -5.47
CA LEU A 65 -4.09 -2.74 -5.33
C LEU A 65 -4.22 -3.50 -6.66
N SER A 66 -5.13 -3.10 -7.56
CA SER A 66 -5.21 -3.70 -8.91
C SER A 66 -3.93 -3.43 -9.69
N VAL A 67 -3.46 -2.17 -9.68
CA VAL A 67 -2.22 -1.78 -10.35
C VAL A 67 -1.02 -2.55 -9.80
N CYS A 68 -0.89 -2.67 -8.48
CA CYS A 68 0.21 -3.42 -7.84
C CYS A 68 0.16 -4.94 -8.13
N LYS A 69 -1.02 -5.48 -8.47
CA LYS A 69 -1.16 -6.90 -8.86
C LYS A 69 -0.82 -7.11 -10.32
N GLU A 70 -1.26 -6.21 -11.19
CA GLU A 70 -1.08 -6.28 -12.64
C GLU A 70 0.38 -6.04 -13.05
N GLU A 71 1.04 -5.08 -12.42
CA GLU A 71 2.42 -4.71 -12.74
C GLU A 71 3.41 -5.41 -11.80
N GLU A 72 4.51 -5.92 -12.35
CA GLU A 72 5.59 -6.54 -11.57
C GLU A 72 6.74 -5.57 -11.27
N ASP A 73 6.97 -4.63 -12.18
CA ASP A 73 8.04 -3.64 -12.09
C ASP A 73 7.59 -2.39 -11.31
N TRP A 74 8.41 -1.96 -10.35
CA TRP A 74 8.14 -0.75 -9.56
C TRP A 74 8.04 0.52 -10.43
N GLU A 75 8.81 0.61 -11.52
CA GLU A 75 8.77 1.74 -12.45
C GLU A 75 7.44 1.80 -13.24
N ALA A 76 6.88 0.65 -13.59
CA ALA A 76 5.57 0.57 -14.25
C ALA A 76 4.45 0.97 -13.28
N ILE A 77 4.55 0.54 -12.01
CA ILE A 77 3.66 0.96 -10.93
C ILE A 77 3.71 2.50 -10.77
N GLU A 78 4.89 3.10 -10.62
CA GLU A 78 5.08 4.55 -10.47
C GLU A 78 4.45 5.31 -11.66
N LYS A 79 4.70 4.84 -12.89
CA LYS A 79 4.16 5.47 -14.10
C LYS A 79 2.65 5.38 -14.21
N ARG A 80 2.07 4.25 -13.80
CA ARG A 80 0.62 3.99 -13.92
C ARG A 80 -0.19 4.68 -12.83
N LEU A 81 0.35 4.75 -11.61
CA LEU A 81 -0.25 5.50 -10.51
C LEU A 81 -0.02 7.00 -10.64
N GLY A 82 1.15 7.43 -11.11
CA GLY A 82 1.49 8.84 -11.24
C GLY A 82 1.57 9.59 -9.91
N CYS A 83 1.78 8.89 -8.80
CA CYS A 83 1.71 9.42 -7.42
C CYS A 83 3.08 9.51 -6.72
N GLY A 84 4.18 9.64 -7.47
CA GLY A 84 5.53 9.68 -6.91
C GLY A 84 6.17 8.30 -6.84
N GLN A 85 7.10 8.11 -5.90
CA GLN A 85 7.86 6.87 -5.75
C GLN A 85 7.07 5.78 -5.00
N VAL A 86 7.41 4.51 -5.24
CA VAL A 86 6.77 3.38 -4.52
C VAL A 86 7.00 3.45 -3.01
N GLU A 87 8.11 4.02 -2.56
CA GLU A 87 8.41 4.17 -1.14
C GLU A 87 7.50 5.22 -0.46
N GLU A 88 7.14 6.30 -1.15
CA GLU A 88 6.18 7.29 -0.65
C GLU A 88 4.79 6.68 -0.50
N LEU A 89 4.38 5.83 -1.45
CA LEU A 89 3.12 5.09 -1.39
C LEU A 89 3.06 4.13 -0.20
N ILE A 90 4.21 3.58 0.22
CA ILE A 90 4.29 2.71 1.40
C ILE A 90 4.05 3.53 2.67
N GLU A 91 4.69 4.69 2.82
CA GLU A 91 4.46 5.58 3.97
C GLU A 91 3.01 6.06 4.01
N GLU A 92 2.46 6.50 2.88
CA GLU A 92 1.06 6.94 2.78
C GLU A 92 0.11 5.82 3.22
N ALA A 93 0.33 4.57 2.75
CA ALA A 93 -0.49 3.43 3.15
C ALA A 93 -0.37 3.08 4.65
N GLN A 94 0.80 3.30 5.26
CA GLN A 94 0.99 3.11 6.70
C GLN A 94 0.31 4.20 7.52
N ASP A 95 0.39 5.45 7.09
CA ASP A 95 -0.26 6.58 7.75
C ASP A 95 -1.79 6.48 7.63
N GLU A 96 -2.31 6.01 6.51
CA GLU A 96 -3.73 5.72 6.34
C GLU A 96 -4.21 4.64 7.34
N LEU A 97 -3.41 3.59 7.55
CA LEU A 97 -3.72 2.57 8.57
C LEU A 97 -3.74 3.15 9.99
N LYS A 98 -2.79 4.04 10.31
CA LYS A 98 -2.79 4.74 11.62
C LYS A 98 -4.04 5.60 11.74
N LEU A 99 -4.41 6.34 10.70
CA LEU A 99 -5.59 7.20 10.67
C LEU A 99 -6.87 6.40 10.90
N ILE A 100 -7.05 5.27 10.21
CA ILE A 100 -8.19 4.37 10.42
C ILE A 100 -8.24 3.88 11.87
N SER A 101 -7.09 3.52 12.45
CA SER A 101 -7.03 3.12 13.87
C SER A 101 -7.44 4.26 14.81
N TYR A 102 -7.05 5.50 14.52
CA TYR A 102 -7.48 6.68 15.29
C TYR A 102 -8.98 6.94 15.15
N MET A 103 -9.53 6.82 13.94
CA MET A 103 -10.98 7.02 13.70
C MET A 103 -11.81 6.01 14.49
N ILE A 104 -11.42 4.73 14.49
CA ILE A 104 -12.09 3.69 15.29
C ILE A 104 -12.00 4.00 16.79
N GLY A 105 -10.85 4.47 17.27
CA GLY A 105 -10.67 4.87 18.67
C GLY A 105 -11.59 6.03 19.08
N ILE A 106 -11.72 7.05 18.23
CA ILE A 106 -12.61 8.19 18.46
C ILE A 106 -14.08 7.74 18.45
N LEU A 107 -14.48 6.91 17.48
CA LEU A 107 -15.83 6.33 17.40
C LEU A 107 -16.18 5.54 18.66
N HIS A 108 -15.24 4.74 19.18
CA HIS A 108 -15.45 3.97 20.40
C HIS A 108 -15.60 4.88 21.63
N CYS A 109 -14.85 5.99 21.70
CA CYS A 109 -14.96 6.97 22.77
C CYS A 109 -16.31 7.72 22.73
N PHE A 110 -16.81 8.07 21.54
CA PHE A 110 -18.12 8.70 21.36
C PHE A 110 -19.28 7.79 21.74
N PHE A 111 -19.22 6.51 21.37
CA PHE A 111 -20.25 5.53 21.74
C PHE A 111 -20.31 5.29 23.25
N PHE A 112 -19.16 5.30 23.93
CA PHE A 112 -19.11 5.10 25.39
C PHE A 112 -19.67 6.31 26.15
N PHE A 113 -19.43 7.54 25.65
CA PHE A 113 -19.96 8.76 26.27
C PHE A 113 -21.48 8.95 26.08
N SER A 114 -22.07 8.37 25.04
CA SER A 114 -23.53 8.42 24.82
C SER A 114 -24.31 7.37 25.63
N LEU A 115 -23.63 6.45 26.31
CA LEU A 115 -24.23 5.38 27.12
C LEU A 115 -24.15 5.65 28.65
N ILE A 116 -23.67 6.83 29.04
CA ILE A 116 -23.70 7.39 30.41
C ILE A 116 -24.68 8.57 30.41
#